data_AF-A0A965EWR3-F1
#
_entry.id   AF-A0A965EWR3-F1
#
_cell.length_a   1.000
_cell.length_b   1.000
_cell.length_c   1.000
_cell.angle_alpha   90.00
_cell.angle_beta   90.00
_cell.angle_gamma   90.00
#
_symmetry.space_group_name_H-M   'P 1'
#
loop_
_entity.id
_entity.type
_entity.pdbx_description
1 polymer ?
#
loop_
_entity_poly.entity_id
_entity_poly.type
_entity_poly.pdbx_seq_one_letter_code
_entity_poly.pdbx_strand_id
1 'polypeptide(L)'
;MDTLPFRNCSILCQFHYRECSAAGHCIPMGNQPVVRAQFEFEFKDGRRLVTAADGDWKYAASPILKDSHWIGECYDARREPTGWDQPGFKQENWKPCLPIPCPTKRLAPDLVPPERVVRRVKAKKLSSPTNDVWLYDMGESFSGAAEIAVSDPAAFTALVEVARAALPADVNAPSGEAA
;
A
#
# COMPACT_ATOMS: atom_id res chain seq x y z
N MET A 1 -34.67 -2.47 6.46
CA MET A 1 -33.43 -2.56 7.25
C MET A 1 -32.32 -2.61 6.22
N ASP A 2 -31.89 -1.44 5.77
CA ASP A 2 -30.92 -1.34 4.67
C ASP A 2 -29.53 -1.43 5.28
N THR A 3 -28.87 -2.56 5.06
CA THR A 3 -27.45 -2.73 5.37
C THR A 3 -26.66 -1.81 4.46
N LEU A 4 -26.13 -0.72 5.01
CA LEU A 4 -25.12 0.09 4.34
C LEU A 4 -23.91 -0.82 4.05
N PRO A 5 -23.39 -0.88 2.80
CA PRO A 5 -22.19 -1.65 2.50
C PRO A 5 -20.99 -0.95 3.15
N PHE A 6 -20.56 -1.48 4.31
CA PHE A 6 -19.40 -0.98 5.05
C PHE A 6 -18.09 -1.41 4.39
N ARG A 7 -17.11 -0.51 4.34
CA ARG A 7 -15.72 -0.82 3.98
C ARG A 7 -14.80 -0.39 5.13
N ASN A 8 -14.38 -1.33 5.98
CA ASN A 8 -13.44 -1.09 7.09
C ASN A 8 -12.05 -1.64 6.77
N CYS A 9 -11.58 -1.39 5.55
CA CYS A 9 -10.48 -2.14 4.95
C CYS A 9 -9.36 -1.19 4.55
N SER A 10 -8.18 -1.40 5.15
CA SER A 10 -7.00 -0.55 4.99
C SER A 10 -5.78 -1.42 4.73
N ILE A 11 -4.98 -1.05 3.73
CA ILE A 11 -3.64 -1.62 3.54
C ILE A 11 -2.65 -0.70 4.28
N LEU A 12 -1.81 -1.28 5.12
CA LEU A 12 -0.76 -0.56 5.83
C LEU A 12 0.58 -0.77 5.14
N CYS A 13 1.29 0.33 4.93
CA CYS A 13 2.57 0.40 4.24
C CYS A 13 3.67 0.87 5.21
N GLN A 14 4.92 0.45 4.97
CA GLN A 14 6.06 0.69 5.87
C GLN A 14 6.72 2.08 5.73
N PHE A 15 6.15 2.95 4.91
CA PHE A 15 6.67 4.21 4.36
C PHE A 15 7.64 5.06 5.22
N HIS A 16 7.58 5.07 6.55
CA HIS A 16 8.52 5.84 7.39
C HIS A 16 9.15 5.05 8.56
N TYR A 17 8.88 3.75 8.64
CA TYR A 17 9.18 2.94 9.83
C TYR A 17 10.55 2.25 9.77
N ARG A 18 11.17 2.11 8.59
CA ARG A 18 12.48 1.45 8.45
C ARG A 18 13.38 2.01 7.35
N GLU A 19 12.98 3.07 6.66
CA GLU A 19 13.79 3.62 5.58
C GLU A 19 14.96 4.44 6.18
N CYS A 20 16.18 3.91 6.04
CA CYS A 20 17.38 4.72 6.22
C CYS A 20 17.33 5.84 5.20
N SER A 21 17.28 7.09 5.66
CA SER A 21 17.54 8.23 4.79
C SER A 21 18.88 8.03 4.07
N ALA A 22 19.04 8.62 2.88
CA ALA A 22 20.32 8.62 2.16
C ALA A 22 21.51 9.18 3.00
N ALA A 23 21.22 9.85 4.11
CA ALA A 23 22.18 10.37 5.09
C ALA A 23 22.48 9.42 6.27
N GLY A 24 22.01 8.16 6.25
CA GLY A 24 22.32 7.16 7.27
C GLY A 24 21.62 7.37 8.62
N HIS A 25 20.63 8.26 8.68
CA HIS A 25 19.85 8.50 9.89
C HIS A 25 18.58 7.65 9.87
N CYS A 26 18.47 6.69 10.79
CA CYS A 26 17.23 5.97 11.09
C CYS A 26 16.37 6.87 11.97
N ILE A 27 15.22 7.34 11.46
CA ILE A 27 14.26 8.04 12.30
C ILE A 27 13.64 6.99 13.26
N PRO A 28 13.63 7.20 14.58
CA PRO A 28 13.15 6.21 15.54
C PRO A 28 11.62 6.19 15.57
N MET A 29 11.00 5.81 14.45
CA MET A 29 9.55 5.69 14.31
C MET A 29 9.07 4.26 14.54
N GLY A 30 9.81 3.39 15.23
CA GLY A 30 9.40 2.00 15.47
C GLY A 30 9.46 1.12 14.22
N ASN A 31 9.46 -0.20 14.38
CA ASN A 31 9.81 -1.14 13.29
C ASN A 31 8.60 -1.72 12.53
N GLN A 32 7.38 -1.29 12.84
CA GLN A 32 6.15 -1.87 12.30
C GLN A 32 5.11 -0.76 12.05
N PRO A 33 4.40 -0.80 10.91
CA PRO A 33 3.33 0.15 10.65
C PRO A 33 2.18 -0.08 11.64
N VAL A 34 1.60 1.01 12.13
CA VAL A 34 0.47 1.00 13.07
C VAL A 34 -0.67 1.82 12.51
N VAL A 35 -1.91 1.38 12.76
CA VAL A 35 -3.12 2.08 12.35
C VAL A 35 -3.86 2.64 13.54
N ARG A 36 -4.41 3.84 13.37
CA ARG A 36 -5.42 4.40 14.27
C ARG A 36 -6.55 4.95 13.41
N ALA A 37 -7.74 4.40 13.57
CA ALA A 37 -8.94 4.84 12.86
C ALA A 37 -10.11 4.94 13.83
N GLN A 38 -10.98 5.91 13.62
CA GLN A 38 -12.25 6.08 14.35
C GLN A 38 -13.32 6.44 13.33
N PHE A 39 -14.46 5.79 13.45
CA PHE A 39 -15.62 5.96 12.60
C PHE A 39 -16.78 6.42 13.47
N GLU A 40 -17.35 7.58 13.13
CA GLU A 40 -18.47 8.18 13.83
C GLU A 40 -19.66 8.26 12.88
N PHE A 41 -20.79 7.71 13.30
CA PHE A 41 -22.03 7.69 12.55
C PHE A 41 -23.10 8.44 13.30
N GLU A 42 -23.76 9.39 12.63
CA GLU A 42 -24.94 10.06 13.14
C GLU A 42 -26.16 9.60 12.35
N PHE A 43 -27.15 9.06 13.05
CA PHE A 43 -28.40 8.57 12.46
C PHE A 43 -29.43 9.70 12.40
N LYS A 44 -30.42 9.56 11.50
CA LYS A 44 -31.50 10.55 11.33
C LYS A 44 -32.29 10.84 12.60
N ASP A 45 -32.34 9.89 13.53
CA ASP A 45 -33.03 10.01 14.82
C ASP A 45 -32.13 10.64 15.92
N GLY A 46 -30.94 11.11 15.56
CA GLY A 46 -29.98 11.73 16.48
C GLY A 46 -29.13 10.74 17.28
N ARG A 47 -29.33 9.42 17.12
CA ARG A 47 -28.42 8.44 17.72
C ARG A 47 -27.03 8.55 17.09
N ARG A 48 -26.01 8.21 17.89
CA ARG A 48 -24.62 8.15 17.45
C ARG A 48 -24.04 6.77 17.70
N LEU A 49 -23.27 6.26 16.74
CA LEU A 49 -22.45 5.07 16.88
C LEU A 49 -21.00 5.46 16.63
N VAL A 50 -20.12 5.09 17.55
CA VAL A 50 -18.67 5.26 17.42
C VAL A 50 -18.03 3.89 17.45
N THR A 51 -17.17 3.60 16.49
CA THR A 51 -16.34 2.40 16.43
C THR A 51 -14.93 2.78 15.99
N ALA A 52 -13.93 1.96 16.28
CA ALA A 52 -12.53 2.29 16.03
C ALA A 52 -11.73 1.07 15.55
N ALA A 53 -10.49 1.31 15.12
CA ALA A 53 -9.48 0.27 14.99
C ALA A 53 -9.08 -0.21 16.39
N ASP A 54 -9.72 -1.29 16.85
CA ASP A 54 -9.58 -1.87 18.19
C ASP A 54 -9.14 -3.35 18.12
N GLY A 55 -9.28 -4.06 19.24
CA GLY A 55 -8.83 -5.46 19.37
C GLY A 55 -9.60 -6.47 18.51
N ASP A 56 -10.73 -6.09 17.92
CA ASP A 56 -11.54 -6.99 17.07
C ASP A 56 -11.06 -7.01 15.62
N TRP A 57 -10.13 -6.11 15.27
CA TRP A 57 -9.55 -6.07 13.93
C TRP A 57 -8.61 -7.24 13.70
N LYS A 58 -8.61 -7.71 12.45
CA LYS A 58 -7.69 -8.76 11.99
C LYS A 58 -6.83 -8.24 10.84
N TYR A 59 -5.68 -8.88 10.64
CA TYR A 59 -4.77 -8.62 9.53
C TYR A 59 -4.38 -9.92 8.81
N ALA A 60 -3.97 -9.78 7.56
CA ALA A 60 -3.38 -10.84 6.75
C ALA A 60 -2.20 -10.29 5.95
N ALA A 61 -1.44 -11.18 5.32
CA ALA A 61 -0.38 -10.78 4.39
C ALA A 61 -0.98 -10.05 3.17
N SER A 62 -0.34 -8.96 2.76
CA SER A 62 -0.74 -8.13 1.60
C SER A 62 -0.25 -8.75 0.28
N PRO A 63 -0.92 -8.48 -0.85
CA PRO A 63 -0.34 -8.67 -2.18
C PRO A 63 0.86 -7.75 -2.45
N ILE A 64 1.00 -6.64 -1.70
CA ILE A 64 2.22 -5.82 -1.67
C ILE A 64 3.30 -6.57 -0.89
N LEU A 65 4.32 -7.06 -1.59
CA LEU A 65 5.43 -7.82 -1.02
C LEU A 65 6.54 -6.92 -0.47
N LYS A 66 6.72 -5.76 -1.08
CA LYS A 66 7.71 -4.74 -0.70
C LYS A 66 7.20 -3.39 -1.15
N ASP A 67 7.41 -2.37 -0.32
CA ASP A 67 7.09 -0.98 -0.61
C ASP A 67 8.25 -0.09 -0.13
N SER A 68 8.60 0.91 -0.92
CA SER A 68 9.59 1.92 -0.56
C SER A 68 9.40 3.18 -1.40
N HIS A 69 9.58 4.35 -0.80
CA HIS A 69 9.55 5.61 -1.56
C HIS A 69 10.71 5.71 -2.54
N TRP A 70 11.84 5.08 -2.24
CA TRP A 70 13.08 5.20 -3.01
C TRP A 70 13.23 4.08 -4.04
N ILE A 71 12.83 2.86 -3.67
CA ILE A 71 13.06 1.66 -4.46
C ILE A 71 11.77 1.20 -5.19
N GLY A 72 10.62 1.77 -4.84
CA GLY A 72 9.33 1.43 -5.44
C GLY A 72 8.61 0.27 -4.75
N GLU A 73 7.68 -0.35 -5.46
CA GLU A 73 6.78 -1.37 -4.92
C GLU A 73 6.90 -2.70 -5.70
N CYS A 74 6.81 -3.82 -4.98
CA CYS A 74 6.66 -5.15 -5.55
C CYS A 74 5.28 -5.71 -5.21
N TYR A 75 4.51 -6.06 -6.22
CA TYR A 75 3.12 -6.50 -6.10
C TYR A 75 2.91 -7.89 -6.70
N ASP A 76 2.24 -8.80 -5.99
CA ASP A 76 1.84 -10.12 -6.47
C ASP A 76 0.31 -10.26 -6.44
N ALA A 77 -0.32 -9.95 -7.58
CA ALA A 77 -1.78 -9.98 -7.76
C ALA A 77 -2.42 -11.35 -7.46
N ARG A 78 -1.64 -12.45 -7.54
CA ARG A 78 -2.14 -13.80 -7.20
C ARG A 78 -2.47 -13.95 -5.72
N ARG A 79 -1.99 -13.03 -4.88
CA ARG A 79 -2.22 -13.01 -3.43
C ARG A 79 -3.35 -12.08 -3.01
N GLU A 80 -4.01 -11.40 -3.95
CA GLU A 80 -5.16 -10.55 -3.66
C GLU A 80 -6.32 -11.39 -3.09
N PRO A 81 -6.78 -11.12 -1.86
CA PRO A 81 -7.95 -11.79 -1.34
C PRO A 81 -9.20 -11.16 -1.95
N THR A 82 -9.84 -11.83 -2.91
CA THR A 82 -11.01 -11.30 -3.62
C THR A 82 -12.15 -10.94 -2.66
N GLY A 83 -12.65 -9.71 -2.73
CA GLY A 83 -13.79 -9.25 -1.93
C GLY A 83 -13.47 -9.01 -0.45
N TRP A 84 -12.19 -8.96 -0.05
CA TRP A 84 -11.80 -8.70 1.33
C TRP A 84 -12.33 -7.39 1.90
N ASP A 85 -12.59 -6.41 1.03
CA ASP A 85 -13.13 -5.10 1.36
C ASP A 85 -14.66 -5.04 1.41
N GLN A 86 -15.34 -6.19 1.32
CA GLN A 86 -16.80 -6.29 1.32
C GLN A 86 -17.33 -6.89 2.63
N PRO A 87 -18.54 -6.48 3.07
CA PRO A 87 -19.24 -7.14 4.17
C PRO A 87 -19.43 -8.64 3.90
N GLY A 88 -19.31 -9.46 4.93
CA GLY A 88 -19.49 -10.91 4.83
C GLY A 88 -18.27 -11.68 4.31
N PHE A 89 -17.16 -11.00 4.01
CA PHE A 89 -15.91 -11.69 3.71
C PHE A 89 -15.46 -12.57 4.89
N LYS A 90 -15.12 -13.82 4.59
CA LYS A 90 -14.67 -14.78 5.59
C LYS A 90 -13.17 -14.62 5.88
N GLN A 91 -12.87 -14.16 7.09
CA GLN A 91 -11.50 -13.90 7.55
C GLN A 91 -10.87 -15.15 8.21
N GLU A 92 -10.99 -16.32 7.58
CA GLU A 92 -10.60 -17.62 8.17
C GLU A 92 -9.10 -17.71 8.51
N ASN A 93 -8.25 -17.14 7.66
CA ASN A 93 -6.78 -17.18 7.82
C ASN A 93 -6.17 -15.87 8.33
N TRP A 94 -7.00 -14.94 8.80
CA TRP A 94 -6.53 -13.65 9.30
C TRP A 94 -6.22 -13.73 10.80
N LYS A 95 -5.16 -13.04 11.22
CA LYS A 95 -4.68 -13.02 12.60
C LYS A 95 -5.23 -11.79 13.33
N PRO A 96 -5.49 -11.86 14.64
CA PRO A 96 -5.90 -10.69 15.41
C PRO A 96 -4.80 -9.62 15.40
N CYS A 97 -5.17 -8.36 15.23
CA CYS A 97 -4.26 -7.22 15.33
C CYS A 97 -3.71 -7.11 16.76
N LEU A 98 -2.44 -6.70 16.88
CA LEU A 98 -1.79 -6.50 18.17
C LEU A 98 -1.92 -5.03 18.60
N PRO A 99 -2.42 -4.73 19.81
CA PRO A 99 -2.43 -3.38 20.32
C PRO A 99 -1.00 -2.90 20.60
N ILE A 100 -0.67 -1.70 20.14
CA ILE A 100 0.64 -1.07 20.35
C ILE A 100 0.44 0.27 21.05
N PRO A 101 1.28 0.64 22.03
CA PRO A 101 1.25 1.97 22.63
C PRO A 101 1.36 3.06 21.57
N CYS A 102 0.48 4.06 21.63
CA CYS A 102 0.50 5.16 20.69
C CYS A 102 1.85 5.91 20.79
N PRO A 103 2.60 6.09 19.67
CA PRO A 103 3.91 6.72 19.71
C PRO A 103 3.85 8.22 19.99
N THR A 104 2.66 8.83 19.92
CA THR A 104 2.40 10.23 20.22
C THR A 104 1.35 10.39 21.32
N LYS A 105 1.45 11.47 22.10
CA LYS A 105 0.44 11.89 23.06
C LYS A 105 -0.54 12.92 22.49
N ARG A 106 -0.27 13.46 21.30
CA ARG A 106 -1.06 14.53 20.69
C ARG A 106 -1.36 14.20 19.23
N LEU A 107 -2.65 14.16 18.91
CA LEU A 107 -3.15 14.19 17.54
C LEU A 107 -3.57 15.62 17.21
N ALA A 108 -3.27 16.06 16.00
CA ALA A 108 -3.70 17.34 15.47
C ALA A 108 -4.19 17.13 14.04
N PRO A 109 -5.18 17.90 13.58
CA PRO A 109 -5.60 17.86 12.20
C PRO A 109 -4.42 18.29 11.31
N ASP A 110 -4.28 17.61 10.17
CA ASP A 110 -3.39 18.07 9.12
C ASP A 110 -4.03 19.31 8.45
N LEU A 111 -3.26 20.38 8.36
CA LEU A 111 -3.71 21.68 7.83
C LEU A 111 -3.20 21.92 6.41
N VAL A 112 -2.33 21.06 5.88
CA VAL A 112 -1.89 21.15 4.48
C VAL A 112 -2.85 20.39 3.56
N PRO A 113 -3.00 20.82 2.30
CA PRO A 113 -3.75 20.04 1.31
C PRO A 113 -3.15 18.63 1.19
N PRO A 114 -3.98 17.56 1.19
CA PRO A 114 -3.48 16.21 1.06
C PRO A 114 -2.93 15.96 -0.34
N GLU A 115 -1.97 15.04 -0.45
CA GLU A 115 -1.47 14.54 -1.73
C GLU A 115 -2.58 13.80 -2.49
N ARG A 116 -2.75 14.14 -3.77
CA ARG A 116 -3.79 13.58 -4.63
C ARG A 116 -3.28 13.47 -6.06
N VAL A 117 -3.84 12.53 -6.83
CA VAL A 117 -3.65 12.49 -8.29
C VAL A 117 -4.36 13.70 -8.90
N VAL A 118 -3.61 14.74 -9.26
CA VAL A 118 -4.15 15.97 -9.85
C VAL A 118 -4.28 15.93 -11.37
N ARG A 119 -3.52 15.04 -12.03
CA ARG A 119 -3.50 14.92 -13.49
C ARG A 119 -2.99 13.53 -13.91
N ARG A 120 -3.56 12.99 -14.99
CA ARG A 120 -3.03 11.81 -15.69
C ARG A 120 -2.30 12.26 -16.95
N VAL A 121 -1.07 11.78 -17.14
CA VAL A 121 -0.23 12.08 -18.31
C VAL A 121 -0.21 10.84 -19.20
N LYS A 122 -0.51 11.01 -20.49
CA LYS A 122 -0.38 9.94 -21.48
C LYS A 122 0.94 10.07 -22.21
N ALA A 123 1.57 8.94 -22.53
CA ALA A 123 2.76 8.91 -23.37
C ALA A 123 2.47 9.57 -24.73
N LYS A 124 3.36 10.48 -25.16
CA LYS A 124 3.25 11.18 -26.45
C LYS A 124 3.96 10.43 -27.57
N LYS A 125 5.00 9.64 -27.24
CA LYS A 125 5.74 8.82 -28.22
C LYS A 125 6.09 7.47 -27.62
N LEU A 126 6.15 6.47 -28.48
CA LEU A 126 6.60 5.12 -28.19
C LEU A 126 7.74 4.76 -29.16
N SER A 127 8.84 4.23 -28.64
CA SER A 127 9.96 3.74 -29.45
C SER A 127 10.56 2.46 -28.87
N SER A 128 11.33 1.73 -29.68
CA SER A 128 12.00 0.47 -29.29
C SER A 128 13.49 0.58 -29.64
N PRO A 129 14.38 0.88 -28.68
CA PRO A 129 15.82 1.01 -28.97
C PRO A 129 16.47 -0.32 -29.31
N THR A 130 15.98 -1.43 -28.75
CA THR A 130 16.39 -2.81 -29.04
C THR A 130 15.14 -3.70 -29.10
N ASN A 131 15.31 -4.96 -29.51
CA ASN A 131 14.26 -5.96 -29.37
C ASN A 131 13.83 -6.06 -27.90
N ASP A 132 12.53 -6.24 -27.68
CA ASP A 132 11.89 -6.48 -26.37
C ASP A 132 12.01 -5.36 -25.33
N VAL A 133 12.55 -4.19 -25.70
CA VAL A 133 12.62 -2.99 -24.84
C VAL A 133 11.79 -1.88 -25.44
N TRP A 134 10.83 -1.35 -24.67
CA TRP A 134 9.95 -0.26 -25.08
C TRP A 134 10.17 0.98 -24.23
N LEU A 135 10.35 2.13 -24.89
CA LEU A 135 10.53 3.43 -24.25
C LEU A 135 9.27 4.29 -24.47
N TYR A 136 8.70 4.77 -23.36
CA TYR A 136 7.56 5.67 -23.35
C TYR A 136 8.01 7.09 -23.01
N ASP A 137 7.91 7.99 -23.99
CA ASP A 137 8.20 9.41 -23.78
C ASP A 137 6.90 10.14 -23.39
N MET A 138 6.86 10.63 -22.15
CA MET A 138 5.72 11.39 -21.62
C MET A 138 5.69 12.84 -22.13
N GLY A 139 6.80 13.33 -22.69
CA GLY A 139 6.95 14.66 -23.25
C GLY A 139 6.96 15.80 -22.22
N GLU A 140 7.08 15.47 -20.94
CA GLU A 140 7.32 16.38 -19.82
C GLU A 140 7.88 15.58 -18.63
N SER A 141 8.58 16.27 -17.72
CA SER A 141 9.02 15.70 -16.45
C SER A 141 7.99 15.98 -15.36
N PHE A 142 7.69 14.97 -14.53
CA PHE A 142 6.72 15.07 -13.43
C PHE A 142 7.04 14.06 -12.33
N SER A 143 6.39 14.22 -11.16
CA SER A 143 6.41 13.26 -10.06
C SER A 143 5.09 12.49 -10.00
N GLY A 144 5.14 11.19 -9.71
CA GLY A 144 3.97 10.34 -9.58
C GLY A 144 4.30 8.86 -9.78
N ALA A 145 3.26 8.05 -9.97
CA ALA A 145 3.37 6.63 -10.27
C ALA A 145 2.86 6.33 -11.69
N ALA A 146 3.40 5.27 -12.29
CA ALA A 146 2.93 4.77 -13.58
C ALA A 146 1.69 3.88 -13.39
N GLU A 147 0.65 4.12 -14.18
CA GLU A 147 -0.50 3.22 -14.31
C GLU A 147 -0.28 2.34 -15.54
N ILE A 148 -0.16 1.03 -15.33
CA ILE A 148 0.10 0.06 -16.39
C ILE A 148 -1.13 -0.84 -16.53
N ALA A 149 -1.72 -0.86 -17.72
CA ALA A 149 -2.81 -1.77 -18.07
C ALA A 149 -2.27 -2.84 -19.02
N VAL A 150 -2.23 -4.09 -18.57
CA VAL A 150 -1.83 -5.24 -19.39
C VAL A 150 -3.01 -6.17 -19.55
N SER A 151 -3.46 -6.35 -20.79
CA SER A 151 -4.61 -7.20 -21.11
C SER A 151 -4.20 -8.59 -21.60
N ASP A 152 -2.99 -8.73 -22.13
CA ASP A 152 -2.44 -9.99 -22.61
C ASP A 152 -1.72 -10.73 -21.45
N PRO A 153 -2.16 -11.94 -21.06
CA PRO A 153 -1.51 -12.73 -20.01
C PRO A 153 -0.03 -13.04 -20.28
N ALA A 154 0.36 -13.21 -21.55
CA ALA A 154 1.75 -13.48 -21.91
C ALA A 154 2.62 -12.22 -21.65
N ALA A 155 2.16 -11.05 -22.12
CA ALA A 155 2.81 -9.77 -21.84
C ALA A 155 2.88 -9.47 -20.33
N PHE A 156 1.84 -9.80 -19.56
CA PHE A 156 1.86 -9.61 -18.11
C PHE A 156 2.92 -10.47 -17.43
N THR A 157 3.03 -11.75 -17.83
CA THR A 157 4.04 -12.67 -17.30
C THR A 157 5.46 -12.18 -17.62
N ALA A 158 5.72 -11.75 -18.85
CA ALA A 158 7.01 -11.20 -19.25
C ALA A 158 7.36 -9.90 -18.47
N LEU A 159 6.40 -8.99 -18.29
CA LEU A 159 6.58 -7.79 -17.47
C LEU A 159 6.96 -8.14 -16.03
N VAL A 160 6.29 -9.12 -15.44
CA VAL A 160 6.57 -9.60 -14.08
C VAL A 160 7.98 -10.18 -13.99
N GLU A 161 8.43 -10.96 -14.98
CA GLU A 161 9.80 -11.53 -15.00
C GLU A 161 10.88 -10.46 -15.11
N VAL A 162 10.70 -9.47 -15.99
CA VAL A 162 11.60 -8.32 -16.13
C VAL A 162 11.64 -7.51 -14.83
N ALA A 163 10.47 -7.21 -14.23
CA ALA A 163 10.40 -6.52 -12.95
C ALA A 163 11.13 -7.30 -11.86
N ARG A 164 10.97 -8.63 -11.80
CA ARG A 164 11.62 -9.51 -10.82
C ARG A 164 13.14 -9.52 -10.98
N ALA A 165 13.65 -9.49 -12.22
CA ALA A 165 15.08 -9.44 -12.53
C ALA A 165 15.70 -8.07 -12.25
N ALA A 166 14.91 -6.99 -12.36
CA ALA A 166 15.35 -5.62 -12.06
C ALA A 166 15.37 -5.31 -10.55
N LEU A 167 14.70 -6.12 -9.72
CA LEU A 167 14.78 -5.97 -8.27
C LEU A 167 16.21 -6.30 -7.80
N PRO A 168 16.88 -5.40 -7.06
CA PRO A 168 18.16 -5.75 -6.46
C PRO A 168 17.99 -6.95 -5.51
N ALA A 169 19.02 -7.78 -5.37
CA ALA A 169 19.08 -8.79 -4.31
C ALA A 169 18.72 -8.14 -2.97
N ASP A 170 17.90 -8.81 -2.16
CA ASP A 170 17.29 -8.22 -0.98
C ASP A 170 18.34 -7.82 0.07
N VAL A 171 18.84 -6.58 -0.02
CA VAL A 171 19.78 -5.99 0.94
C VAL A 171 19.19 -5.84 2.34
N ASN A 172 17.87 -6.01 2.49
CA ASN A 172 17.14 -5.95 3.75
C ASN A 172 16.56 -7.31 4.16
N ALA A 173 16.89 -8.40 3.45
CA ALA A 173 16.55 -9.74 3.89
C ALA A 173 17.15 -9.92 5.29
N PRO A 174 16.40 -10.46 6.26
CA PRO A 174 17.02 -10.84 7.52
C PRO A 174 18.19 -11.78 7.20
N SER A 175 19.42 -11.31 7.42
CA SER A 175 20.60 -12.17 7.48
C SER A 175 20.25 -13.28 8.47
N GLY A 176 20.44 -14.54 8.09
CA GLY A 176 19.91 -15.73 8.76
C GLY A 176 20.37 -16.01 10.20
N GLU A 177 20.55 -15.00 11.05
CA GLU A 177 20.69 -15.10 12.50
C GLU A 177 19.43 -14.56 13.18
N ALA A 178 18.36 -15.34 13.12
CA ALA A 178 17.30 -15.38 14.13
C ALA A 178 16.38 -16.59 13.83
N ALA A 179 16.91 -17.79 14.06
CA ALA A 179 16.15 -19.00 14.29
C ALA A 179 16.39 -19.43 15.75
#